data_AF-A0A5Z1MN84-F1
#
_entry.id   AF-A0A5Z1MN84-F1
#
_cell.length_a   1.000
_cell.length_b   1.000
_cell.length_c   1.000
_cell.angle_alpha   90.00
_cell.angle_beta   90.00
_cell.angle_gamma   90.00
#
_symmetry.space_group_name_H-M   'P 1'
#
loop_
_entity.id
_entity.type
_entity.pdbx_description
1 polymer ?
#
loop_
_entity_poly.entity_id
_entity_poly.type
_entity_poly.pdbx_seq_one_letter_code
_entity_poly.pdbx_strand_id
1 'polypeptide(L)'
;MKNYSQIMKEINKIISFCMVKGVQPQDLVTSIFESEYQNIETFKKGELIHLVLTYSDIHDDGINCVKMKYIYNNKQQLLSVAQKIDSSSYKTQWDRNERIEEMLKKLACQLPKDSTIINKIREAIPDDYKTIFYPHLKIAC
;
A
#
# COMPACT_ATOMS: atom_id res chain seq x y z
N MET A 1 13.69 -20.67 14.19
CA MET A 1 13.49 -20.53 12.72
C MET A 1 12.09 -20.98 12.39
N LYS A 2 11.38 -20.26 11.52
CA LYS A 2 10.07 -20.70 11.02
C LYS A 2 10.24 -21.90 10.10
N ASN A 3 9.33 -22.87 10.16
CA ASN A 3 9.33 -24.00 9.23
C ASN A 3 8.74 -23.58 7.86
N TYR A 4 8.95 -24.40 6.82
CA TYR A 4 8.51 -24.12 5.46
C TYR A 4 7.03 -23.68 5.34
N SER A 5 6.14 -24.33 6.09
CA SER A 5 4.70 -24.00 6.09
C SER A 5 4.45 -22.56 6.56
N GLN A 6 5.13 -22.12 7.61
CA GLN A 6 5.00 -20.76 8.12
C GLN A 6 5.57 -19.72 7.15
N ILE A 7 6.66 -20.02 6.43
CA ILE A 7 7.22 -19.13 5.40
C ILE A 7 6.24 -18.98 4.24
N MET A 8 5.65 -20.08 3.78
CA MET A 8 4.64 -20.04 2.71
C MET A 8 3.40 -19.25 3.12
N LYS A 9 2.99 -19.29 4.39
CA LYS A 9 1.90 -18.44 4.90
C LYS A 9 2.22 -16.95 4.75
N GLU A 10 3.45 -16.52 5.06
CA GLU A 10 3.86 -15.12 4.89
C GLU A 10 3.95 -14.71 3.42
N ILE A 11 4.47 -15.59 2.56
CA ILE A 11 4.49 -15.35 1.10
C ILE A 11 3.08 -15.18 0.56
N ASN A 12 2.16 -16.08 0.92
CA ASN A 12 0.77 -15.99 0.51
C ASN A 12 0.11 -14.70 1.03
N LYS A 13 0.46 -14.26 2.23
CA LYS A 13 -0.02 -12.98 2.78
C LYS A 13 0.47 -11.78 1.94
N ILE A 14 1.73 -11.76 1.53
CA ILE A 14 2.28 -10.70 0.67
C ILE A 14 1.63 -10.74 -0.72
N ILE A 15 1.46 -11.93 -1.30
CA ILE A 15 0.76 -12.13 -2.57
C ILE A 15 -0.68 -11.61 -2.48
N SER A 16 -1.43 -11.98 -1.44
CA SER A 16 -2.78 -11.45 -1.20
C SER A 16 -2.79 -9.94 -1.08
N PHE A 17 -1.83 -9.34 -0.37
CA PHE A 17 -1.71 -7.88 -0.30
C PHE A 17 -1.47 -7.22 -1.67
N CYS A 18 -0.65 -7.84 -2.54
CA CYS A 18 -0.41 -7.35 -3.89
C CYS A 18 -1.67 -7.40 -4.78
N MET A 19 -2.60 -8.32 -4.51
CA MET A 19 -3.88 -8.41 -5.21
C MET A 19 -4.91 -7.38 -4.75
N VAL A 20 -4.82 -6.91 -3.51
CA VAL A 20 -5.80 -5.97 -2.95
C VAL A 20 -5.68 -4.60 -3.61
N LYS A 21 -6.80 -4.11 -4.15
CA LYS A 21 -6.86 -2.79 -4.77
C LYS A 21 -6.74 -1.64 -3.75
N GLY A 22 -7.15 -1.85 -2.51
CA GLY A 22 -7.25 -0.82 -1.47
C GLY A 22 -8.60 -0.09 -1.53
N VAL A 23 -8.78 0.94 -0.70
CA VAL A 23 -9.98 1.81 -0.74
C VAL A 23 -10.16 2.38 -2.15
N GLN A 24 -11.37 2.26 -2.71
CA GLN A 24 -11.61 2.64 -4.10
C GLN A 24 -12.25 4.04 -4.20
N PRO A 25 -12.07 4.74 -5.34
CA PRO A 25 -12.65 6.07 -5.53
C PRO A 25 -14.16 6.14 -5.27
N GLN A 26 -14.93 5.15 -5.72
CA GLN A 26 -16.38 5.12 -5.51
C GLN A 26 -16.79 5.06 -4.03
N ASP A 27 -15.93 4.51 -3.17
CA ASP A 27 -16.18 4.43 -1.72
C ASP A 27 -15.87 5.78 -1.03
N LEU A 28 -15.03 6.61 -1.66
CA LEU A 28 -14.60 7.91 -1.13
C LEU A 28 -15.49 9.06 -1.60
N VAL A 29 -16.00 8.99 -2.83
CA VAL A 29 -16.81 10.08 -3.40
C VAL A 29 -18.13 10.27 -2.67
N THR A 30 -18.67 9.22 -2.03
CA THR A 30 -19.91 9.31 -1.26
C THR A 30 -19.78 10.21 -0.03
N SER A 31 -18.56 10.44 0.47
CA SER A 31 -18.33 11.35 1.59
C SER A 31 -18.70 12.80 1.28
N ILE A 32 -18.85 13.19 0.00
CA ILE A 32 -19.31 14.56 -0.35
C ILE A 32 -20.70 14.90 0.20
N PHE A 33 -21.51 13.89 0.53
CA PHE A 33 -22.84 14.10 1.10
C PHE A 33 -22.81 14.38 2.61
N GLU A 34 -21.68 14.17 3.26
CA GLU A 34 -21.45 14.53 4.67
C GLU A 34 -21.12 16.03 4.78
N SER A 35 -21.65 16.70 5.80
CA SER A 35 -21.58 18.17 5.97
C SER A 35 -20.16 18.71 6.11
N GLU A 36 -19.25 17.88 6.58
CA GLU A 36 -17.85 18.18 6.85
C GLU A 36 -17.05 18.29 5.55
N TYR A 37 -17.47 17.58 4.49
CA TYR A 37 -16.75 17.49 3.23
C TYR A 37 -17.11 18.67 2.33
N GLN A 38 -16.10 19.45 1.98
CA GLN A 38 -16.26 20.68 1.22
C GLN A 38 -16.11 20.46 -0.29
N ASN A 39 -15.25 19.50 -0.68
CA ASN A 39 -14.85 19.33 -2.07
C ASN A 39 -14.20 17.97 -2.32
N ILE A 40 -14.48 17.38 -3.48
CA ILE A 40 -13.81 16.19 -4.01
C ILE A 40 -13.37 16.45 -5.44
N GLU A 41 -12.07 16.33 -5.68
CA GLU A 41 -11.47 16.48 -7.00
C GLU A 41 -10.90 15.15 -7.47
N THR A 42 -11.13 14.79 -8.73
CA THR A 42 -10.46 13.66 -9.37
C THR A 42 -9.85 14.11 -10.69
N PHE A 43 -8.58 13.78 -10.91
CA PHE A 43 -7.87 14.12 -12.14
C PHE A 43 -6.78 13.10 -12.47
N LYS A 44 -6.41 13.01 -13.75
CA LYS A 44 -5.32 12.15 -14.22
C LYS A 44 -4.05 12.98 -14.42
N LYS A 45 -2.90 12.46 -13.97
CA LYS A 45 -1.57 13.05 -14.19
C LYS A 45 -0.62 11.96 -14.66
N GLY A 46 -0.27 11.96 -15.95
CA GLY A 46 0.41 10.82 -16.56
C GLY A 46 -0.46 9.57 -16.45
N GLU A 47 0.09 8.44 -16.01
CA GLU A 47 -0.67 7.19 -15.80
C GLU A 47 -1.26 7.03 -14.39
N LEU A 48 -1.25 8.11 -13.61
CA LEU A 48 -1.75 8.11 -12.24
C LEU A 48 -3.08 8.86 -12.14
N ILE A 49 -4.00 8.30 -11.38
CA ILE A 49 -5.27 8.92 -11.04
C ILE A 49 -5.14 9.48 -9.63
N HIS A 50 -5.44 10.76 -9.47
CA HIS A 50 -5.43 11.46 -8.21
C HIS A 50 -6.86 11.74 -7.79
N LEU A 51 -7.19 11.39 -6.55
CA LEU A 51 -8.42 11.79 -5.89
C LEU A 51 -8.04 12.61 -4.66
N VAL A 52 -8.62 13.80 -4.52
CA VAL A 52 -8.37 14.70 -3.40
C VAL A 52 -9.70 15.00 -2.70
N LEU A 53 -9.80 14.63 -1.44
CA LEU A 53 -10.90 15.00 -0.55
C LEU A 53 -10.48 16.21 0.28
N THR A 54 -11.38 17.17 0.47
CA THR A 54 -11.21 18.29 1.39
C THR A 54 -12.37 18.30 2.39
N TYR A 55 -12.07 18.31 3.69
CA TYR A 55 -13.08 18.38 4.74
C TYR A 55 -12.64 19.25 5.92
N SER A 56 -13.62 19.74 6.68
CA SER A 56 -13.42 20.42 7.96
C SER A 56 -13.29 19.38 9.07
N ASP A 57 -12.22 19.44 9.84
CA ASP A 57 -12.03 18.64 11.05
C ASP A 57 -12.24 19.56 12.27
N ILE A 58 -13.39 19.40 12.94
CA ILE A 58 -13.80 20.23 14.07
C ILE A 58 -13.36 19.56 15.37
N HIS A 59 -12.62 20.29 16.19
CA HIS A 59 -12.18 19.86 17.51
C HIS A 59 -12.35 20.99 18.53
N ASP A 60 -12.19 20.69 19.82
CA ASP A 60 -12.39 21.67 20.91
C ASP A 60 -11.56 22.96 20.71
N ASP A 61 -10.36 22.83 20.14
CA ASP A 61 -9.44 23.95 19.91
C ASP A 61 -9.62 24.71 18.57
N GLY A 62 -10.61 24.35 17.73
CA GLY A 62 -10.83 25.02 16.44
C GLY A 62 -11.26 24.12 15.28
N ILE A 63 -11.10 24.63 14.05
CA ILE A 63 -11.46 23.93 12.81
C ILE A 63 -10.23 23.90 11.91
N ASN A 64 -9.80 22.69 11.54
CA ASN A 64 -8.75 22.50 10.55
C ASN A 64 -9.34 22.17 9.18
N CYS A 65 -8.72 22.67 8.12
CA CYS A 65 -9.01 22.20 6.76
C CYS A 65 -8.06 21.05 6.41
N VAL A 66 -8.61 19.84 6.31
CA VAL A 66 -7.83 18.65 5.97
C VAL A 66 -7.99 18.33 4.50
N LYS A 67 -6.86 18.06 3.81
CA LYS A 67 -6.88 17.51 2.45
C LYS A 67 -6.21 16.15 2.41
N MET A 68 -6.98 15.14 2.02
CA MET A 68 -6.50 13.77 1.78
C MET A 68 -6.32 13.54 0.29
N LYS A 69 -5.14 13.06 -0.10
CA LYS A 69 -4.79 12.76 -1.49
C LYS A 69 -4.53 11.27 -1.64
N TYR A 70 -5.31 10.64 -2.50
CA TYR A 70 -5.21 9.23 -2.87
C TYR A 70 -4.68 9.15 -4.29
N ILE A 71 -3.68 8.30 -4.52
CA ILE A 71 -3.07 8.10 -5.83
C ILE A 71 -3.26 6.66 -6.25
N TYR A 72 -3.76 6.44 -7.46
CA TYR A 72 -4.05 5.14 -8.03
C TYR A 72 -3.29 4.92 -9.33
N ASN A 73 -3.00 3.66 -9.66
CA ASN A 73 -2.56 3.27 -11.00
C ASN A 73 -3.76 2.91 -11.90
N ASN A 74 -3.49 2.67 -13.18
CA ASN A 74 -4.49 2.22 -14.16
C ASN A 74 -5.12 0.85 -13.85
N LYS A 75 -4.54 0.06 -12.94
CA LYS A 75 -5.12 -1.20 -12.44
C LYS A 75 -6.07 -0.99 -11.25
N GLN A 76 -6.43 0.27 -10.95
CA GLN A 76 -7.27 0.68 -9.82
C GLN A 76 -6.66 0.37 -8.44
N GLN A 77 -5.35 0.17 -8.38
CA GLN A 77 -4.68 -0.12 -7.12
C GLN A 77 -4.23 1.21 -6.46
N LEU A 78 -4.64 1.44 -5.21
CA LEU A 78 -4.26 2.59 -4.37
C LEU A 78 -2.77 2.55 -4.04
N LEU A 79 -1.95 3.37 -4.69
CA LEU A 79 -0.51 3.40 -4.49
C LEU A 79 -0.11 4.13 -3.21
N SER A 80 -0.73 5.26 -2.91
CA SER A 80 -0.39 6.05 -1.73
C SER A 80 -1.53 6.94 -1.25
N VAL A 81 -1.44 7.30 0.03
CA VAL A 81 -2.31 8.25 0.71
C VAL A 81 -1.42 9.30 1.38
N ALA A 82 -1.69 10.57 1.11
CA ALA A 82 -1.02 11.68 1.75
C ALA A 82 -2.04 12.67 2.33
N GLN A 83 -1.70 13.29 3.45
CA GLN A 83 -2.52 14.27 4.13
C GLN A 83 -1.79 15.60 4.19
N LYS A 84 -2.52 16.70 4.05
CA LYS A 84 -2.09 17.99 4.59
C LYS A 84 -3.19 18.60 5.44
N ILE A 85 -2.77 19.44 6.38
CA ILE A 85 -3.64 20.17 7.30
C ILE A 85 -3.35 21.66 7.10
N ASP A 86 -4.38 22.43 6.78
CA ASP A 86 -4.31 23.87 6.47
C ASP A 86 -3.27 24.19 5.39
N SER A 87 -2.34 25.09 5.70
CA SER A 87 -1.26 25.54 4.82
C SER A 87 -0.05 24.62 4.79
N SER A 88 -0.07 23.51 5.52
CA SER A 88 1.07 22.60 5.58
C SER A 88 1.28 21.82 4.27
N SER A 89 2.46 21.21 4.14
CA SER A 89 2.79 20.35 3.02
C SER A 89 2.14 18.96 3.17
N TYR A 90 1.95 18.27 2.05
CA TYR A 90 1.49 16.88 2.07
C TYR A 90 2.53 15.98 2.73
N LYS A 91 2.08 15.21 3.73
CA LYS A 91 2.83 14.14 4.39
C LYS A 91 2.21 12.80 4.03
N THR A 92 3.04 11.84 3.62
CA THR A 92 2.62 10.46 3.35
C THR A 92 2.08 9.83 4.63
N GLN A 93 0.85 9.33 4.58
CA GLN A 93 0.21 8.56 5.65
C GLN A 93 0.36 7.07 5.40
N TRP A 94 0.38 6.67 4.13
CA TRP A 94 0.50 5.29 3.71
C TRP A 94 1.04 5.20 2.29
N ASP A 95 1.95 4.26 2.04
CA ASP A 95 2.49 3.96 0.72
C ASP A 95 2.56 2.43 0.50
N ARG A 96 2.07 1.96 -0.65
CA ARG A 96 2.02 0.54 -0.97
C ARG A 96 3.41 -0.06 -1.07
N ASN A 97 4.35 0.62 -1.71
CA ASN A 97 5.69 0.08 -1.94
C ASN A 97 6.46 0.00 -0.63
N GLU A 98 6.33 1.01 0.24
CA GLU A 98 6.91 0.96 1.59
C GLU A 98 6.36 -0.23 2.38
N ARG A 99 5.05 -0.48 2.33
CA ARG A 99 4.44 -1.65 3.00
C ARG A 99 4.91 -2.98 2.44
N ILE A 100 5.00 -3.12 1.11
CA ILE A 100 5.52 -4.34 0.48
C ILE A 100 6.98 -4.57 0.93
N GLU A 101 7.80 -3.52 0.91
CA GLU A 101 9.20 -3.59 1.32
C GLU A 101 9.34 -3.99 2.80
N GLU A 102 8.53 -3.43 3.70
CA GLU A 102 8.48 -3.83 5.11
C GLU A 102 8.13 -5.31 5.28
N MET A 103 7.14 -5.81 4.54
CA MET A 103 6.73 -7.21 4.61
C MET A 103 7.81 -8.14 4.06
N LEU A 104 8.45 -7.76 2.95
CA LEU A 104 9.54 -8.53 2.34
C LEU A 104 10.79 -8.57 3.21
N LYS A 105 11.17 -7.46 3.85
CA LYS A 105 12.26 -7.43 4.84
C LYS A 105 11.98 -8.36 6.02
N LYS A 106 10.74 -8.35 6.54
CA LYS A 106 10.32 -9.26 7.61
C LYS A 106 10.38 -10.72 7.18
N LEU A 107 9.96 -11.02 5.94
CA LEU A 107 10.08 -12.35 5.36
C LEU A 107 11.55 -12.78 5.25
N ALA A 108 12.42 -11.91 4.71
CA ALA A 108 13.83 -12.19 4.50
C ALA A 108 14.54 -12.58 5.81
N CYS A 109 14.24 -11.91 6.92
CA CYS A 109 14.76 -12.25 8.25
C CYS A 109 14.33 -13.64 8.78
N GLN A 110 13.31 -14.25 8.17
CA GLN A 110 12.75 -15.55 8.57
C GLN A 110 13.19 -16.69 7.65
N LEU A 111 13.84 -16.37 6.53
CA LEU A 111 14.27 -17.36 5.54
C LEU A 111 15.42 -18.22 6.08
N PRO A 112 15.40 -19.54 5.85
CA PRO A 112 16.53 -20.40 6.16
C PRO A 112 17.69 -20.12 5.20
N LYS A 113 18.92 -20.40 5.64
CA LYS A 113 20.11 -20.37 4.77
C LYS A 113 20.23 -21.62 3.87
N ASP A 114 19.18 -22.43 3.80
CA ASP A 114 19.15 -23.68 3.04
C ASP A 114 18.72 -23.41 1.59
N SER A 115 19.64 -23.62 0.65
CA SER A 115 19.42 -23.38 -0.78
C SER A 115 18.31 -24.25 -1.37
N THR A 116 18.09 -25.46 -0.86
CA THR A 116 17.03 -26.35 -1.36
C THR A 116 15.64 -25.80 -1.00
N ILE A 117 15.49 -25.30 0.23
CA ILE A 117 14.24 -24.69 0.69
C ILE A 117 13.98 -23.37 -0.05
N ILE A 118 15.02 -22.55 -0.26
CA ILE A 118 14.90 -21.30 -1.03
C ILE A 118 14.48 -21.56 -2.48
N ASN A 119 15.04 -22.58 -3.13
CA ASN A 119 14.65 -22.93 -4.49
C ASN A 119 13.19 -23.39 -4.55
N LYS A 120 12.77 -24.24 -3.61
CA LYS A 120 11.37 -24.68 -3.49
C LYS A 120 10.41 -23.49 -3.28
N ILE A 121 10.81 -22.51 -2.47
CA ILE A 121 10.05 -21.27 -2.27
C ILE A 121 9.93 -20.47 -3.58
N ARG A 122 11.03 -20.30 -4.32
CA ARG A 122 11.04 -19.56 -5.59
C ARG A 122 10.13 -20.21 -6.64
N GLU A 123 10.12 -21.54 -6.70
CA GLU A 123 9.25 -22.30 -7.60
C GLU A 123 7.77 -22.17 -7.23
N ALA A 124 7.45 -22.03 -5.94
CA ALA A 124 6.08 -21.90 -5.47
C ALA A 124 5.47 -20.48 -5.66
N ILE A 125 6.29 -19.47 -5.95
CA ILE A 125 5.82 -18.09 -6.19
C ILE A 125 5.33 -17.95 -7.64
N PRO A 126 4.08 -17.49 -7.88
CA PRO A 126 3.59 -17.28 -9.24
C PRO A 126 4.42 -16.25 -10.00
N ASP A 127 4.54 -16.43 -11.32
CA ASP A 127 5.42 -15.63 -12.18
C ASP A 127 5.22 -14.12 -12.04
N ASP A 128 3.96 -13.68 -11.96
CA ASP A 128 3.57 -12.28 -11.82
C ASP A 128 4.16 -11.59 -10.59
N TYR A 129 4.52 -12.36 -9.55
CA TYR A 129 5.06 -11.83 -8.30
C TYR A 129 6.56 -12.06 -8.15
N LYS A 130 7.20 -12.84 -9.03
CA LYS A 130 8.63 -13.16 -8.92
C LYS A 130 9.50 -11.91 -8.86
N THR A 131 9.19 -10.90 -9.67
CA THR A 131 9.90 -9.62 -9.69
C THR A 131 9.86 -8.87 -8.35
N ILE A 132 8.80 -9.06 -7.57
CA ILE A 132 8.61 -8.46 -6.24
C ILE A 132 9.45 -9.20 -5.19
N PHE A 133 9.41 -10.54 -5.20
CA PHE A 133 10.05 -11.34 -4.15
C PHE A 133 11.55 -11.59 -4.39
N TYR A 134 11.96 -11.83 -5.63
CA TYR A 134 13.30 -12.32 -5.95
C TYR A 134 14.46 -11.44 -5.45
N PRO A 135 14.35 -10.09 -5.46
CA PRO A 135 15.38 -9.23 -4.89
C PRO A 135 15.66 -9.51 -3.39
N HIS A 136 14.66 -9.98 -2.65
CA HIS A 136 14.71 -10.24 -1.21
C HIS A 136 14.90 -11.71 -0.85
N LEU A 137 14.70 -12.63 -1.80
CA LEU A 137 14.99 -14.06 -1.65
C LEU A 137 16.47 -14.40 -1.92
N LYS A 138 17.39 -13.44 -1.75
CA LYS A 138 18.83 -13.70 -1.95
C LYS A 138 19.32 -14.69 -0.89
N ILE A 139 20.11 -15.64 -1.36
CA ILE A 139 20.89 -16.52 -0.50
C ILE A 139 21.80 -15.58 0.30
N ALA A 140 21.69 -15.61 1.64
CA ALA A 140 22.78 -15.11 2.46
C ALA A 140 23.95 -16.06 2.20
N CYS A 141 24.81 -15.68 1.25
CA CYS A 141 26.09 -16.35 1.02
C CYS A 141 26.90 -16.38 2.32
#